data_AF-A0A9C6WBM3-F1
#
_entry.id   AF-A0A9C6WBM3-F1
#
_cell.length_a   1.000
_cell.length_b   1.000
_cell.length_c   1.000
_cell.angle_alpha   90.00
_cell.angle_beta   90.00
_cell.angle_gamma   90.00
#
_symmetry.space_group_name_H-M   'P 1'
#
loop_
_entity.id
_entity.type
_entity.pdbx_description
1 polymer ?
#
loop_
_entity_poly.entity_id
_entity_poly.type
_entity_poly.pdbx_seq_one_letter_code
_entity_poly.pdbx_strand_id
1 'polypeptide(L)'
;MFNALKCNRMNCPGYMLPKTFFEQEQDYICKICESIVPYAEIEKILENIGIYLSTMKKNDIIACNEFISRYESTLHPNHFYNIDVTIALAQLIGQQTGGLAAVEKDLLIEKIELCKKLDKLLKTLVPGNVFYLRNDN
;
A
#
# COMPACT_ATOMS: atom_id res chain seq x y z
N MET A 1 -4.23 4.22 -10.88
CA MET A 1 -3.58 3.61 -9.71
C MET A 1 -4.54 3.66 -8.52
N PHE A 2 -4.48 2.71 -7.57
CA PHE A 2 -5.33 2.74 -6.37
C PHE A 2 -4.75 3.76 -5.37
N ASN A 3 -5.31 4.96 -5.34
CA ASN A 3 -4.78 6.13 -4.62
C ASN A 3 -5.73 6.66 -3.52
N ALA A 4 -6.61 5.80 -3.00
CA ALA A 4 -7.52 6.18 -1.93
C ALA A 4 -6.77 6.60 -0.66
N LEU A 5 -7.25 7.67 -0.02
CA LEU A 5 -6.79 8.14 1.29
C LEU A 5 -7.82 7.82 2.36
N LYS A 6 -7.40 7.66 3.61
CA LYS A 6 -8.33 7.61 4.75
C LYS A 6 -8.99 8.98 4.93
N CYS A 7 -10.25 8.99 5.35
CA CYS A 7 -10.95 10.23 5.65
C CYS A 7 -10.29 10.95 6.83
N ASN A 8 -10.03 12.25 6.67
CA ASN A 8 -9.44 13.10 7.69
C ASN A 8 -10.46 13.61 8.73
N ARG A 9 -11.76 13.29 8.57
CA ARG A 9 -12.79 13.59 9.58
C ARG A 9 -12.66 12.63 10.76
N MET A 10 -12.69 13.22 11.96
CA MET A 10 -12.75 12.48 13.21
C MET A 10 -13.90 11.46 13.20
N ASN A 11 -13.60 10.23 13.61
CA ASN A 11 -14.52 9.10 13.69
C ASN A 11 -15.19 8.69 12.36
N CYS A 12 -14.64 9.06 11.20
CA CYS A 12 -15.10 8.57 9.90
C CYS A 12 -14.23 7.39 9.44
N PRO A 13 -14.78 6.16 9.30
CA PRO A 13 -14.04 5.01 8.79
C PRO A 13 -13.93 5.01 7.25
N GLY A 14 -14.37 6.09 6.60
CA GLY A 14 -14.47 6.17 5.16
C GLY A 14 -13.12 6.44 4.47
N TYR A 15 -13.14 6.32 3.15
CA TYR A 15 -12.03 6.67 2.29
C TYR A 15 -12.40 7.82 1.37
N MET A 16 -11.41 8.64 1.06
CA MET A 16 -11.51 9.76 0.12
C MET A 16 -10.97 9.32 -1.22
N LEU A 17 -11.74 9.59 -2.27
CA LEU A 17 -11.46 9.24 -3.65
C LEU A 17 -11.90 10.40 -4.55
N PRO A 18 -11.27 10.59 -5.71
CA PRO A 18 -11.82 11.51 -6.70
C PRO A 18 -13.18 11.00 -7.16
N LYS A 19 -14.04 11.91 -7.60
CA LYS A 19 -15.39 11.56 -8.07
C LYS A 19 -15.33 10.62 -9.27
N THR A 20 -14.37 10.82 -10.15
CA THR A 20 -14.06 9.93 -11.27
C THR A 20 -12.55 9.85 -11.50
N PHE A 21 -12.11 8.82 -12.20
CA PHE A 21 -10.70 8.61 -12.58
C PHE A 21 -10.40 9.03 -14.03
N PHE A 22 -11.39 9.58 -14.73
CA PHE A 22 -11.26 9.96 -16.14
C PHE A 22 -10.81 11.41 -16.36
N GLU A 23 -10.95 12.27 -15.35
CA GLU A 23 -10.57 13.68 -15.44
C GLU A 23 -9.49 13.97 -14.41
N GLN A 24 -8.59 14.88 -14.76
CA GLN A 24 -7.49 15.28 -13.90
C GLN A 24 -7.96 16.30 -12.86
N GLU A 25 -7.13 16.52 -11.84
CA GLU A 25 -7.27 17.63 -10.89
C GLU A 25 -8.62 17.68 -10.13
N GLN A 26 -9.07 16.53 -9.65
CA GLN A 26 -10.34 16.43 -8.92
C GLN A 26 -10.19 16.42 -7.41
N ASP A 27 -11.12 17.10 -6.76
CA ASP A 27 -11.29 17.02 -5.33
C ASP A 27 -11.66 15.61 -4.88
N TYR A 28 -11.15 15.24 -3.71
CA TYR A 28 -11.40 13.94 -3.11
C TYR A 28 -12.60 14.04 -2.17
N ILE A 29 -13.55 13.14 -2.35
CA ILE A 29 -14.79 13.14 -1.59
C ILE A 29 -14.86 11.85 -0.78
N CYS A 30 -15.17 11.97 0.51
CA CYS A 30 -15.47 10.81 1.35
C CYS A 30 -16.88 10.30 1.04
N LYS A 31 -17.01 9.00 0.74
CA LYS A 31 -18.32 8.39 0.47
C LYS A 31 -19.23 8.24 1.70
N ILE A 32 -18.72 8.43 2.92
CA ILE A 32 -19.48 8.23 4.16
C ILE A 32 -19.95 9.55 4.76
N CYS A 33 -19.03 10.49 4.99
CA CYS A 33 -19.35 11.77 5.62
C CYS A 33 -19.39 12.94 4.63
N GLU A 34 -19.20 12.67 3.34
CA GLU A 34 -19.27 13.65 2.24
C GLU A 34 -18.28 14.82 2.36
N SER A 35 -17.28 14.71 3.25
CA SER A 35 -16.21 15.70 3.34
C SER A 35 -15.43 15.76 2.03
N ILE A 36 -15.11 16.98 1.60
CA ILE A 36 -14.35 17.25 0.38
C ILE A 36 -12.97 17.76 0.79
N VAL A 37 -11.92 17.23 0.15
CA VAL A 37 -10.55 17.75 0.25
C VAL A 37 -10.11 18.19 -1.14
N PRO A 38 -9.65 19.44 -1.32
CA PRO A 38 -9.24 19.95 -2.61
C PRO A 38 -8.11 19.13 -3.25
N TYR A 39 -8.13 19.00 -4.57
CA TYR A 39 -7.08 18.30 -5.33
C TYR A 39 -5.66 18.74 -4.94
N ALA A 40 -5.41 20.05 -4.87
CA ALA A 40 -4.10 20.60 -4.55
C ALA A 40 -3.58 20.18 -3.17
N GLU A 41 -4.48 19.97 -2.19
CA GLU A 41 -4.10 19.47 -0.87
C GLU A 41 -3.75 17.98 -0.93
N ILE A 42 -4.51 17.19 -1.69
CA ILE A 42 -4.22 15.77 -1.94
C ILE A 42 -2.86 15.60 -2.60
N GLU A 43 -2.58 16.36 -3.67
CA GLU A 43 -1.29 16.32 -4.36
C GLU A 43 -0.14 16.66 -3.42
N LYS A 44 -0.30 17.71 -2.60
CA LYS A 44 0.72 18.08 -1.62
C LYS A 44 0.95 16.96 -0.59
N ILE A 45 -0.10 16.27 -0.14
CA ILE A 45 0.04 15.12 0.77
C ILE A 45 0.83 14.01 0.06
N LEU A 46 0.44 13.64 -1.15
CA LEU A 46 1.08 12.56 -1.91
C LEU A 46 2.54 12.89 -2.27
N GLU A 47 2.83 14.13 -2.66
CA GLU A 47 4.18 14.62 -2.94
C GLU A 47 5.08 14.48 -1.70
N ASN A 48 4.62 14.94 -0.53
CA ASN A 48 5.38 14.82 0.71
C ASN A 48 5.66 13.35 1.08
N ILE A 49 4.69 12.46 0.89
CA ILE A 49 4.86 11.03 1.11
C ILE A 49 5.88 10.45 0.13
N GLY A 50 5.82 10.85 -1.15
CA GLY A 50 6.76 10.43 -2.19
C GLY A 50 8.19 10.89 -1.91
N ILE A 51 8.37 12.14 -1.46
CA ILE A 51 9.66 12.67 -1.01
C ILE A 51 10.19 11.82 0.15
N TYR A 52 9.37 11.59 1.18
CA TYR A 52 9.78 10.74 2.31
C TYR A 52 10.19 9.34 1.84
N LEU A 53 9.39 8.69 0.99
CA LEU A 53 9.70 7.38 0.41
C LEU A 53 11.06 7.38 -0.31
N SER A 54 11.37 8.45 -1.06
CA SER A 54 12.65 8.57 -1.77
C SER A 54 13.88 8.69 -0.85
N THR A 55 13.67 9.16 0.39
CA THR A 55 14.72 9.33 1.40
C THR A 55 14.93 8.11 2.29
N MET A 56 14.05 7.11 2.20
CA MET A 56 14.17 5.88 2.95
C MET A 56 15.44 5.12 2.57
N LYS A 57 16.07 4.51 3.57
CA LYS A 57 17.21 3.63 3.36
C LYS A 57 16.78 2.41 2.54
N LYS A 58 17.46 2.19 1.42
CA LYS A 58 17.20 1.04 0.55
C LYS A 58 17.58 -0.26 1.24
N ASN A 59 16.84 -1.31 0.92
CA ASN A 59 17.06 -2.67 1.43
C ASN A 59 17.02 -2.78 2.96
N ASP A 60 16.20 -1.97 3.61
CA ASP A 60 16.08 -1.93 5.06
C ASP A 60 14.65 -2.31 5.49
N ILE A 61 14.53 -3.48 6.13
CA ILE A 61 13.27 -4.03 6.64
C ILE A 61 12.61 -3.07 7.65
N ILE A 62 13.43 -2.47 8.52
CA ILE A 62 12.93 -1.56 9.55
C ILE A 62 12.34 -0.32 8.90
N ALA A 63 13.04 0.25 7.91
CA ALA A 63 12.54 1.41 7.17
C ALA A 63 11.20 1.13 6.47
N CYS A 64 11.04 -0.06 5.87
CA CYS A 64 9.78 -0.46 5.25
C CYS A 64 8.63 -0.52 6.27
N ASN A 65 8.86 -1.14 7.43
CA ASN A 65 7.86 -1.24 8.49
C ASN A 65 7.51 0.13 9.10
N GLU A 66 8.51 0.99 9.29
CA GLU A 66 8.31 2.38 9.72
C GLU A 66 7.45 3.16 8.74
N PHE A 67 7.67 3.02 7.42
CA PHE A 67 6.84 3.67 6.41
C PHE A 67 5.38 3.24 6.50
N ILE A 68 5.14 1.92 6.56
CA ILE A 68 3.78 1.36 6.60
C ILE A 68 3.05 1.85 7.85
N SER A 69 3.70 1.81 9.02
CA SER A 69 3.11 2.31 10.27
C SER A 69 2.88 3.82 10.23
N ARG A 70 3.85 4.60 9.74
CA ARG A 70 3.76 6.07 9.69
C ARG A 70 2.54 6.57 8.91
N TYR A 71 2.20 5.89 7.82
CA TYR A 71 1.12 6.31 6.93
C TYR A 71 -0.14 5.45 7.04
N GLU A 72 -0.22 4.56 8.04
CA GLU A 72 -1.39 3.69 8.22
C GLU A 72 -2.68 4.48 8.47
N SER A 73 -2.60 5.66 9.10
CA SER A 73 -3.74 6.53 9.39
C SER A 73 -4.13 7.44 8.22
N THR A 74 -3.25 7.58 7.22
CA THR A 74 -3.41 8.53 6.11
C THR A 74 -3.75 7.81 4.81
N LEU A 75 -3.02 6.74 4.49
CA LEU A 75 -3.19 5.99 3.25
C LEU A 75 -4.18 4.84 3.43
N HIS A 76 -4.92 4.51 2.36
CA HIS A 76 -5.64 3.24 2.32
C HIS A 76 -4.66 2.06 2.44
N PRO A 77 -5.03 0.93 3.09
CA PRO A 77 -4.14 -0.23 3.23
C PRO A 77 -3.60 -0.82 1.91
N ASN A 78 -4.33 -0.58 0.82
CA ASN A 78 -3.98 -0.94 -0.56
C ASN A 78 -3.62 0.28 -1.44
N HIS A 79 -3.30 1.42 -0.83
CA HIS A 79 -2.74 2.56 -1.56
C HIS A 79 -1.45 2.12 -2.27
N PHE A 80 -1.21 2.59 -3.50
CA PHE A 80 -0.09 2.11 -4.30
C PHE A 80 1.27 2.21 -3.57
N TYR A 81 1.56 3.32 -2.87
CA TYR A 81 2.76 3.41 -2.02
C TYR A 81 2.86 2.30 -0.96
N ASN A 82 1.76 1.98 -0.27
CA ASN A 82 1.76 0.90 0.72
C ASN A 82 2.01 -0.45 0.06
N ILE A 83 1.46 -0.67 -1.13
CA ILE A 83 1.66 -1.92 -1.87
C ILE A 83 3.10 -2.03 -2.38
N ASP A 84 3.68 -0.96 -2.91
CA ASP A 84 5.07 -0.95 -3.37
C ASP A 84 6.03 -1.27 -2.21
N VAL A 85 5.84 -0.65 -1.05
CA VAL A 85 6.65 -0.94 0.15
C VAL A 85 6.39 -2.34 0.69
N THR A 86 5.14 -2.82 0.66
CA THR A 86 4.79 -4.22 1.05
C THR A 86 5.51 -5.23 0.14
N ILE A 87 5.55 -4.99 -1.18
CA ILE A 87 6.26 -5.84 -2.14
C ILE A 87 7.76 -5.83 -1.85
N ALA A 88 8.35 -4.66 -1.66
CA ALA A 88 9.77 -4.52 -1.33
C ALA A 88 10.12 -5.27 -0.03
N LEU A 89 9.35 -5.07 1.04
CA LEU A 89 9.52 -5.76 2.32
C LEU A 89 9.43 -7.27 2.16
N ALA A 90 8.40 -7.77 1.47
CA ALA A 90 8.22 -9.20 1.22
C ALA A 90 9.40 -9.78 0.42
N GLN A 91 10.00 -9.02 -0.49
CA GLN A 91 11.19 -9.45 -1.25
C GLN A 91 12.46 -9.45 -0.40
N LEU A 92 12.66 -8.44 0.46
CA LEU A 92 13.84 -8.32 1.33
C LEU A 92 13.95 -9.46 2.35
N ILE A 93 12.83 -9.92 2.90
CA ILE A 93 12.83 -11.06 3.82
C ILE A 93 13.25 -12.32 3.06
N GLY A 94 14.45 -12.84 3.36
CA GLY A 94 15.05 -14.01 2.69
C GLY A 94 16.06 -13.68 1.59
N GLN A 95 16.31 -12.40 1.28
CA GLN A 95 17.45 -11.96 0.45
C GLN A 95 18.69 -11.59 1.28
N GLN A 96 18.61 -11.77 2.60
CA GLN A 96 19.70 -11.58 3.54
C GLN A 96 20.78 -12.65 3.35
N THR A 97 21.99 -12.42 3.88
CA THR A 97 23.06 -13.42 3.87
C THR A 97 22.58 -14.74 4.51
N GLY A 98 22.73 -15.85 3.80
CA GLY A 98 22.21 -17.16 4.21
C GLY A 98 20.81 -17.50 3.65
N GLY A 99 20.20 -16.57 2.91
CA GLY A 99 18.93 -16.80 2.21
C GLY A 99 17.77 -17.06 3.16
N LEU A 100 16.73 -17.75 2.67
CA LEU A 100 15.53 -18.05 3.46
C LEU A 100 15.81 -18.95 4.67
N ALA A 101 16.82 -19.82 4.59
CA ALA A 101 17.18 -20.75 5.66
C ALA A 101 17.78 -20.05 6.91
N ALA A 102 18.31 -18.83 6.73
CA ALA A 102 18.89 -18.04 7.81
C ALA A 102 17.90 -17.01 8.40
N VAL A 103 16.66 -16.94 7.90
CA VAL A 103 15.66 -15.98 8.36
C VAL A 103 15.02 -16.46 9.66
N GLU A 104 14.90 -15.56 10.63
CA GLU A 104 14.20 -15.84 11.89
C GLU A 104 12.73 -16.17 11.65
N LYS A 105 12.18 -17.03 12.52
CA LYS A 105 10.81 -17.55 12.37
C LYS A 105 9.75 -16.44 12.29
N ASP A 106 9.91 -15.38 13.06
CA ASP A 106 8.92 -14.27 13.09
C ASP A 106 8.90 -13.50 11.76
N LEU A 107 10.07 -13.26 11.16
CA LEU A 107 10.18 -12.66 9.84
C LEU A 107 9.60 -13.58 8.74
N LEU A 108 9.74 -14.91 8.88
CA LEU A 108 9.09 -15.85 7.96
C LEU A 108 7.57 -15.78 8.05
N ILE A 109 7.01 -15.67 9.26
CA ILE A 109 5.57 -15.49 9.47
C ILE A 109 5.11 -14.16 8.85
N GLU A 110 5.84 -13.07 9.09
CA GLU A 110 5.55 -11.77 8.48
C GLU A 110 5.55 -11.87 6.95
N LYS A 111 6.58 -12.49 6.35
CA LYS A 111 6.64 -12.72 4.89
C LYS A 111 5.41 -13.47 4.37
N ILE A 112 4.96 -14.51 5.06
CA ILE A 112 3.77 -15.28 4.67
C ILE A 112 2.52 -14.38 4.67
N GLU A 113 2.34 -13.57 5.71
CA GLU A 113 1.18 -12.67 5.80
C GLU A 113 1.21 -11.57 4.74
N LEU A 114 2.38 -11.00 4.46
CA LEU A 114 2.57 -10.05 3.36
C LEU A 114 2.20 -10.68 2.01
N CYS A 115 2.69 -11.89 1.74
CA CYS A 115 2.38 -12.61 0.49
C CYS A 115 0.90 -12.96 0.37
N LYS A 116 0.23 -13.38 1.45
CA LYS A 116 -1.23 -13.62 1.45
C LYS A 116 -2.02 -12.35 1.18
N LYS A 117 -1.61 -11.21 1.78
CA LYS A 117 -2.23 -9.90 1.53
C LYS A 117 -2.12 -9.52 0.05
N LEU A 118 -0.94 -9.69 -0.55
CA LEU A 118 -0.70 -9.42 -1.97
C LEU A 118 -1.49 -10.36 -2.89
N ASP A 119 -1.51 -11.66 -2.60
CA ASP A 119 -2.30 -12.65 -3.36
C ASP A 119 -3.80 -12.32 -3.36
N LYS A 120 -4.37 -11.96 -2.21
CA LYS A 120 -5.77 -11.53 -2.10
C LYS A 120 -6.05 -10.28 -2.95
N LEU A 121 -5.13 -9.31 -2.92
CA LEU A 121 -5.25 -8.10 -3.72
C LEU A 121 -5.20 -8.44 -5.21
N LEU A 122 -4.21 -9.22 -5.67
CA LEU A 122 -4.06 -9.61 -7.07
C LEU A 122 -5.28 -10.37 -7.61
N LYS A 123 -5.87 -11.27 -6.82
CA LYS A 123 -7.13 -11.94 -7.15
C LYS A 123 -8.31 -11.00 -7.34
N THR A 124 -8.31 -9.88 -6.61
CA THR A 124 -9.35 -8.86 -6.71
C THR A 124 -9.14 -7.99 -7.96
N LEU A 125 -7.89 -7.63 -8.24
CA LEU A 125 -7.56 -6.70 -9.33
C LEU A 125 -7.51 -7.36 -10.70
N VAL A 126 -7.02 -8.59 -10.78
CA VAL A 126 -6.78 -9.33 -12.02
C VAL A 126 -7.31 -10.75 -11.89
N PRO A 127 -8.63 -10.93 -11.67
CA PRO A 127 -9.19 -12.25 -11.40
C PRO A 127 -8.88 -13.25 -12.54
N GLY A 128 -8.92 -12.81 -13.80
CA GLY A 128 -8.68 -13.65 -14.97
C GLY A 128 -7.28 -14.28 -15.06
N ASN A 129 -6.23 -13.60 -14.60
CA ASN A 129 -4.85 -14.10 -14.72
C ASN A 129 -4.45 -15.06 -13.59
N VAL A 130 -5.15 -15.03 -12.43
CA VAL A 130 -4.83 -15.90 -11.30
C VAL A 130 -5.34 -17.34 -11.51
N PHE A 131 -6.37 -17.53 -12.33
CA PHE A 131 -6.87 -18.87 -12.66
C PHE A 131 -5.93 -19.67 -13.55
N TYR A 132 -5.19 -19.03 -14.46
CA TYR A 132 -4.25 -19.73 -15.34
C TYR A 132 -3.07 -20.35 -14.56
N LEU A 133 -2.50 -19.63 -13.59
CA LEU A 133 -1.37 -20.13 -12.78
C LEU A 133 -1.73 -21.30 -11.84
N ARG A 134 -3.03 -21.60 -11.64
CA ARG A 134 -3.49 -22.73 -10.83
C ARG A 134 -3.79 -23.99 -11.64
N ASN A 135 -3.89 -23.88 -12.95
CA ASN A 135 -4.19 -25.00 -13.84
C ASN A 135 -2.93 -25.62 -14.48
N ASP A 136 -1.74 -25.09 -14.16
CA ASP A 136 -0.45 -25.56 -14.68
C ASP A 136 0.35 -26.43 -13.66
N ASN A 137 -0.32 -27.01 -12.65
CA ASN A 137 0.27 -27.99 -11.72
C ASN A 137 -0.56 -29.29 -11.68
#